data_AF-A0A923MJ08-F1
#
_entry.id   AF-A0A923MJ08-F1
#
_cell.length_a   1.000
_cell.length_b   1.000
_cell.length_c   1.000
_cell.angle_alpha   90.00
_cell.angle_beta   90.00
_cell.angle_gamma   90.00
#
_symmetry.space_group_name_H-M   'P 1'
#
loop_
_entity.id
_entity.type
_entity.pdbx_description
1 polymer ?
#
loop_
_entity_poly.entity_id
_entity_poly.type
_entity_poly.pdbx_seq_one_letter_code
_entity_poly.pdbx_strand_id
1 'polypeptide(L)'
;MYDLRFRVVRFRISGGCYETVYTNLDSETFPIGKIKELYRLRWGIETSFRELKYAIGLSCLHGKKTDFLLQEVFARLILYNYASLIARKIPVPQEKQINFTTLQIYNHYNTIDLGVVRLATNYSIFRNFLYF
;
A
#
# COMPACT_ATOMS: atom_id res chain seq x y z
N MET A 1 26.47 5.90 -25.32
CA MET A 1 25.01 5.68 -25.42
C MET A 1 24.75 4.29 -24.86
N TYR A 2 23.97 4.17 -23.78
CA TYR A 2 23.69 2.87 -23.15
C TYR A 2 22.41 2.29 -23.73
N ASP A 3 22.47 1.01 -24.13
CA ASP A 3 21.30 0.24 -24.55
C ASP A 3 20.55 -0.27 -23.32
N LEU A 4 19.26 0.09 -23.19
CA LEU A 4 18.41 -0.31 -22.08
C LEU A 4 17.38 -1.32 -22.58
N ARG A 5 17.57 -2.59 -22.19
CA ARG A 5 16.64 -3.68 -22.52
C ARG A 5 15.62 -3.87 -21.39
N PHE A 6 14.34 -3.83 -21.74
CA PHE A 6 13.23 -4.14 -20.85
C PHE A 6 12.10 -4.82 -21.62
N ARG A 7 11.27 -5.57 -20.89
CA ARG A 7 10.09 -6.24 -21.40
C ARG A 7 8.87 -5.36 -21.19
N VAL A 8 8.02 -5.30 -22.21
CA VAL A 8 6.72 -4.62 -22.14
C VAL A 8 5.62 -5.68 -22.10
N VAL A 9 4.78 -5.63 -21.09
CA VAL A 9 3.64 -6.55 -20.92
C VAL A 9 2.36 -5.74 -20.94
N ARG A 10 1.44 -6.08 -21.86
CA ARG A 10 0.12 -5.43 -21.96
C ARG A 10 -0.97 -6.45 -21.70
N PHE A 11 -1.89 -6.14 -20.79
CA PHE A 11 -3.01 -7.02 -20.45
C PHE A 11 -4.30 -6.24 -20.24
N ARG A 12 -5.43 -6.92 -20.46
CA ARG A 12 -6.76 -6.32 -20.34
C ARG A 12 -7.20 -6.26 -18.88
N ILE A 13 -7.79 -5.13 -18.51
CA ILE A 13 -8.41 -4.88 -17.20
C ILE A 13 -9.93 -4.71 -17.37
N SER A 14 -10.64 -4.49 -16.25
CA SER A 14 -12.09 -4.24 -16.26
C SER A 14 -12.44 -3.01 -17.11
N GLY A 15 -13.65 -2.97 -17.64
CA GLY A 15 -14.13 -1.84 -18.46
C GLY A 15 -13.58 -1.78 -19.87
N GLY A 16 -12.90 -2.83 -20.36
CA GLY A 16 -12.34 -2.86 -21.72
C GLY A 16 -11.01 -2.12 -21.89
N CYS A 17 -10.49 -1.53 -20.81
CA CYS A 17 -9.20 -0.85 -20.79
C CYS A 17 -8.03 -1.85 -20.76
N TYR A 18 -6.84 -1.36 -21.08
CA TYR A 18 -5.59 -2.12 -21.02
C TYR A 18 -4.59 -1.42 -20.12
N GLU A 19 -3.86 -2.20 -19.33
CA GLU A 19 -2.69 -1.74 -18.59
C GLU A 19 -1.42 -2.22 -19.29
N THR A 20 -0.38 -1.38 -19.22
CA THR A 20 0.95 -1.67 -19.78
C THR A 20 1.97 -1.57 -18.66
N VAL A 21 2.74 -2.63 -18.47
CA VAL A 21 3.78 -2.73 -17.43
C VAL A 21 5.13 -2.92 -18.11
N TYR A 22 6.09 -2.08 -17.71
CA TYR A 22 7.50 -2.21 -18.07
C TYR A 22 8.22 -2.99 -16.98
N THR A 23 8.93 -4.04 -17.35
CA THR A 23 9.56 -4.93 -16.38
C THR A 23 10.85 -5.54 -16.92
N ASN A 24 11.79 -5.85 -16.04
CA ASN A 24 12.97 -6.66 -16.34
C ASN A 24 12.75 -8.15 -16.00
N LEU A 25 11.55 -8.53 -15.56
CA LEU A 25 11.22 -9.90 -15.19
C LEU A 25 11.04 -10.80 -16.42
N ASP A 26 11.60 -12.01 -16.35
CA ASP A 26 11.61 -12.96 -17.45
C ASP A 26 10.22 -13.49 -17.78
N SER A 27 10.02 -13.92 -19.03
CA SER A 27 8.72 -14.37 -19.50
C SER A 27 8.32 -15.77 -19.07
N GLU A 28 9.27 -16.61 -18.71
CA GLU A 28 9.01 -18.01 -18.35
C GLU A 28 8.53 -18.14 -16.90
N THR A 29 9.26 -17.51 -15.98
CA THR A 29 8.95 -17.47 -14.55
C THR A 29 7.81 -16.50 -14.25
N PHE A 30 7.73 -15.38 -14.98
CA PHE A 30 6.69 -14.36 -14.81
C PHE A 30 5.82 -14.20 -16.07
N PRO A 31 4.89 -15.15 -16.29
CA PRO A 31 3.89 -15.02 -17.34
C PRO A 31 2.92 -13.86 -17.04
N ILE A 32 2.16 -13.46 -18.05
CA ILE A 32 1.25 -12.29 -18.00
C ILE A 32 0.29 -12.35 -16.80
N GLY A 33 -0.27 -13.53 -16.50
CA GLY A 33 -1.16 -13.73 -15.36
C GLY A 33 -0.48 -13.43 -14.02
N LYS A 34 0.79 -13.81 -13.86
CA LYS A 34 1.57 -13.55 -12.64
C LYS A 34 1.92 -12.07 -12.51
N ILE A 35 2.30 -11.41 -13.60
CA ILE A 35 2.54 -9.96 -13.62
C ILE A 35 1.27 -9.20 -13.22
N LYS A 36 0.11 -9.59 -13.74
CA LYS A 36 -1.18 -9.00 -13.38
C LYS A 36 -1.50 -9.17 -11.89
N GLU A 37 -1.24 -10.35 -11.33
CA GLU A 37 -1.41 -10.60 -9.89
C GLU A 37 -0.48 -9.71 -9.04
N LEU A 38 0.80 -9.64 -9.39
CA LEU A 38 1.79 -8.80 -8.69
C LEU A 38 1.39 -7.32 -8.75
N TYR A 39 0.94 -6.85 -9.91
CA TYR A 39 0.51 -5.46 -10.07
C TYR A 39 -0.75 -5.15 -9.26
N ARG A 40 -1.70 -6.10 -9.17
CA ARG A 40 -2.87 -5.98 -8.29
C ARG A 40 -2.47 -5.89 -6.81
N LEU A 41 -1.52 -6.72 -6.36
CA LEU A 41 -1.03 -6.68 -4.99
C LEU A 41 -0.35 -5.34 -4.67
N ARG A 42 0.47 -4.83 -5.61
CA ARG A 42 1.10 -3.50 -5.51
C ARG A 42 0.05 -2.40 -5.35
N TRP A 43 -1.01 -2.44 -6.14
CA TRP A 43 -2.09 -1.45 -6.09
C TRP A 43 -2.82 -1.43 -4.73
N GLY A 44 -2.97 -2.61 -4.11
CA GLY A 44 -3.50 -2.71 -2.75
C GLY A 44 -2.68 -1.88 -1.75
N ILE A 45 -1.35 -2.02 -1.80
CA ILE A 45 -0.42 -1.27 -0.94
C ILE A 45 -0.50 0.23 -1.22
N GLU A 46 -0.50 0.63 -2.49
CA GLU A 46 -0.58 2.04 -2.89
C GLU A 46 -1.89 2.70 -2.41
N THR A 47 -3.01 1.98 -2.53
CA THR A 47 -4.30 2.44 -2.03
C THR A 47 -4.31 2.55 -0.51
N SER A 48 -3.74 1.58 0.21
CA SER A 48 -3.61 1.66 1.67
C SER A 48 -2.75 2.84 2.10
N PHE A 49 -1.59 3.10 1.49
CA PHE A 49 -0.80 4.28 1.84
C PHE A 49 -1.53 5.58 1.55
N ARG A 50 -2.27 5.66 0.44
CA ARG A 50 -3.12 6.82 0.14
C ARG A 50 -4.15 7.06 1.24
N GLU A 51 -4.87 6.02 1.66
CA GLU A 51 -5.84 6.13 2.76
C GLU A 51 -5.17 6.55 4.08
N LEU A 52 -4.02 5.97 4.40
CA LEU A 52 -3.28 6.28 5.63
C LEU A 52 -2.86 7.75 5.68
N LYS A 53 -2.35 8.29 4.56
CA LYS A 53 -1.97 9.71 4.44
C LYS A 53 -3.14 10.63 4.81
N TYR A 54 -4.35 10.31 4.37
CA TYR A 54 -5.54 11.07 4.75
C TYR A 54 -5.96 10.84 6.20
N ALA A 55 -5.95 9.58 6.67
CA ALA A 55 -6.39 9.23 8.02
C ALA A 55 -5.56 9.90 9.12
N ILE A 56 -4.24 10.00 8.94
CA ILE A 56 -3.35 10.67 9.91
C ILE A 56 -3.07 12.14 9.55
N GLY A 57 -3.76 12.66 8.53
CA GLY A 57 -3.71 14.07 8.14
C GLY A 57 -2.35 14.53 7.62
N LEU A 58 -1.55 13.68 6.98
CA LEU A 58 -0.22 14.04 6.45
C LEU A 58 -0.25 15.14 5.39
N SER A 59 -1.43 15.44 4.83
CA SER A 59 -1.63 16.58 3.94
C SER A 59 -1.52 17.94 4.65
N CYS A 60 -1.62 17.97 5.99
CA CYS A 60 -1.61 19.18 6.81
C CYS A 60 -0.60 19.04 7.96
N LEU A 61 0.68 19.26 7.66
CA LEU A 61 1.76 19.29 8.66
C LEU A 61 2.02 20.75 9.11
N HIS A 62 2.35 20.93 10.37
CA HIS A 62 2.55 22.26 10.97
C HIS A 62 4.03 22.63 11.08
N GLY A 63 4.92 21.63 11.10
CA GLY A 63 6.36 21.84 11.13
C GLY A 63 6.87 22.61 9.91
N LYS A 64 7.79 23.56 10.12
CA LYS A 64 8.50 24.27 9.03
C LYS A 64 9.93 23.77 8.79
N LYS A 65 10.50 23.08 9.78
CA LYS A 65 11.82 22.44 9.69
C LYS A 65 11.67 20.94 9.49
N THR A 66 12.57 20.34 8.73
CA THR A 66 12.57 18.92 8.39
C THR A 66 12.51 18.01 9.62
N ASP A 67 13.27 18.33 10.67
CA ASP A 67 13.29 17.53 11.90
C ASP A 67 11.93 17.51 12.61
N PHE A 68 11.23 18.66 12.65
CA PHE A 68 9.90 18.75 13.25
C PHE A 68 8.84 18.06 12.39
N LEU A 69 8.96 18.12 11.05
CA LEU A 69 8.08 17.38 10.15
C LEU A 69 8.19 15.88 10.36
N LEU A 70 9.41 15.35 10.48
CA LEU A 70 9.64 13.94 10.77
C LEU A 70 9.05 13.54 12.12
N GLN A 71 9.30 14.33 13.17
CA GLN A 71 8.71 14.09 14.49
C GLN A 71 7.18 14.07 14.45
N GLU A 72 6.56 15.02 13.74
CA GLU A 72 5.10 15.10 13.59
C GLU A 72 4.53 13.88 12.86
N VAL A 73 5.18 13.42 11.79
CA VAL A 73 4.80 12.19 11.06
C VAL A 73 4.90 10.97 11.98
N PHE A 74 6.02 10.80 12.69
CA PHE A 74 6.22 9.66 13.58
C PHE A 74 5.24 9.66 14.75
N ALA A 75 4.99 10.81 15.37
CA ALA A 75 4.02 10.94 16.47
C ALA A 75 2.61 10.53 16.02
N ARG A 76 2.19 10.97 14.83
CA ARG A 76 0.87 10.62 14.26
C ARG A 76 0.77 9.14 13.88
N LEU A 77 1.84 8.54 13.35
CA LEU A 77 1.89 7.09 13.07
C LEU A 77 1.81 6.25 14.35
N ILE A 78 2.53 6.64 15.41
CA ILE A 78 2.49 5.96 16.71
C ILE A 78 1.08 6.05 17.30
N LEU A 79 0.47 7.24 17.30
CA LEU A 79 -0.90 7.44 17.79
C LEU A 79 -1.90 6.59 16.99
N TYR A 80 -1.78 6.57 15.67
CA TYR A 80 -2.60 5.74 14.80
C TYR A 80 -2.48 4.26 15.18
N ASN A 81 -1.26 3.72 15.26
CA ASN A 81 -1.02 2.33 15.63
C ASN A 81 -1.56 1.98 17.04
N TYR A 82 -1.43 2.89 17.99
CA TYR A 82 -1.94 2.70 19.35
C TYR A 82 -3.48 2.69 19.38
N ALA A 83 -4.13 3.67 18.75
CA ALA A 83 -5.59 3.70 18.62
C ALA A 83 -6.12 2.47 17.88
N SER A 84 -5.40 2.03 16.86
CA SER A 84 -5.67 0.80 16.10
C SER A 84 -5.65 -0.43 17.00
N LEU A 85 -4.63 -0.56 17.85
CA LEU A 85 -4.47 -1.67 18.77
C LEU A 85 -5.64 -1.75 19.76
N ILE A 86 -6.07 -0.62 20.30
CA ILE A 86 -7.21 -0.55 21.21
C ILE A 86 -8.49 -0.91 20.47
N ALA A 87 -8.73 -0.33 19.30
CA ALA A 87 -9.93 -0.60 18.49
C ALA A 87 -10.07 -2.10 18.15
N ARG A 88 -8.96 -2.80 17.90
CA ARG A 88 -8.94 -4.26 17.64
C ARG A 88 -9.42 -5.10 18.83
N LYS A 89 -9.31 -4.60 20.06
CA LYS A 89 -9.71 -5.33 21.28
C LYS A 89 -11.19 -5.17 21.62
N ILE A 90 -11.89 -4.25 20.95
CA ILE A 90 -13.31 -4.01 21.17
C ILE A 90 -14.11 -5.03 20.34
N PRO A 91 -14.90 -5.91 20.97
CA PRO A 91 -15.74 -6.86 20.23
C PRO A 91 -16.81 -6.09 19.44
N VAL A 92 -16.93 -6.41 18.15
CA VAL A 92 -17.89 -5.75 17.25
C VAL A 92 -19.30 -6.25 17.58
N PRO A 93 -20.26 -5.37 17.93
CA PRO A 93 -21.65 -5.78 18.12
C PRO A 93 -22.24 -6.29 16.81
N GLN A 94 -22.85 -7.48 16.82
CA GLN A 94 -23.36 -8.17 15.62
C GLN A 94 -24.55 -7.46 14.94
N GLU A 95 -25.15 -6.46 15.57
CA GLU A 95 -26.43 -5.87 15.14
C GLU A 95 -26.37 -4.47 14.51
N LYS A 96 -25.22 -3.79 14.48
CA LYS A 96 -25.15 -2.46 13.83
C LYS A 96 -24.41 -2.57 12.52
N GLN A 97 -25.08 -2.17 11.42
CA GLN A 97 -24.41 -1.80 10.17
C GLN A 97 -23.19 -0.96 10.53
N ILE A 98 -22.03 -1.58 10.36
CA ILE A 98 -20.78 -1.06 10.84
C ILE A 98 -20.51 0.21 10.02
N ASN A 99 -20.43 1.36 10.69
CA ASN A 99 -20.06 2.63 10.05
C ASN A 99 -18.84 2.39 9.15
N PHE A 100 -18.88 2.91 7.91
CA PHE A 100 -17.85 2.74 6.89
C PHE A 100 -16.42 2.89 7.43
N THR A 101 -16.21 3.75 8.43
CA THR A 101 -14.93 3.98 9.11
C THR A 101 -14.36 2.73 9.78
N THR A 102 -15.17 1.92 10.48
CA THR A 102 -14.70 0.73 11.21
C THR A 102 -14.40 -0.44 10.25
N LEU A 103 -15.14 -0.53 9.13
CA LEU A 103 -14.85 -1.47 8.04
C LEU A 103 -13.60 -1.06 7.26
N GLN A 104 -13.40 0.24 7.01
CA GLN A 104 -12.18 0.77 6.39
C GLN A 104 -10.97 0.46 7.25
N ILE A 105 -11.04 0.73 8.55
CA ILE A 105 -10.04 0.36 9.56
C ILE A 105 -9.71 -1.14 9.50
N TYR A 106 -10.71 -2.04 9.52
CA TYR A 106 -10.50 -3.49 9.46
C TYR A 106 -9.89 -3.97 8.13
N ASN A 107 -10.35 -3.45 6.99
CA ASN A 107 -9.84 -3.80 5.65
C ASN A 107 -8.45 -3.22 5.38
N HIS A 108 -8.16 -2.03 5.93
CA HIS A 108 -6.85 -1.39 5.90
C HIS A 108 -5.83 -2.23 6.69
N TYR A 109 -6.19 -2.76 7.87
CA TYR A 109 -5.31 -3.62 8.66
C TYR A 109 -4.99 -4.95 8.01
N ASN A 110 -5.96 -5.64 7.39
CA ASN A 110 -5.68 -6.91 6.69
C ASN A 110 -4.75 -6.71 5.48
N THR A 111 -4.76 -5.53 4.86
CA THR A 111 -3.91 -5.21 3.71
C THR A 111 -2.48 -4.82 4.13
N ILE A 112 -2.32 -4.15 5.28
CA ILE A 112 -1.01 -3.68 5.77
C ILE A 112 -0.27 -4.78 6.55
N ASP A 113 -0.94 -5.56 7.41
CA ASP A 113 -0.30 -6.67 8.15
C ASP A 113 0.13 -7.82 7.23
N LEU A 114 -0.73 -8.27 6.29
CA LEU A 114 -0.34 -9.36 5.36
C LEU A 114 0.51 -8.88 4.18
N GLY A 115 0.35 -7.64 3.72
CA GLY A 115 1.03 -7.14 2.53
C GLY A 115 2.44 -6.66 2.82
N VAL A 116 2.60 -5.75 3.78
CA VAL A 116 3.88 -5.04 3.99
C VAL A 116 4.89 -5.93 4.71
N VAL A 117 4.49 -6.64 5.77
CA VAL A 117 5.39 -7.49 6.57
C VAL A 117 5.82 -8.75 5.79
N ARG A 118 4.91 -9.35 5.00
CA ARG A 118 5.17 -10.60 4.26
C ARG A 118 5.94 -10.37 2.95
N LEU A 119 5.81 -9.21 2.32
CA LEU A 119 6.59 -8.83 1.14
C LEU A 119 7.98 -8.29 1.49
N ALA A 120 8.12 -7.58 2.63
CA ALA A 120 9.42 -7.11 3.13
C ALA A 120 10.36 -8.26 3.54
N THR A 121 9.83 -9.40 3.96
CA THR A 121 10.62 -10.58 4.32
C THR A 121 11.00 -11.49 3.15
N ASN A 122 10.25 -11.46 2.04
CA ASN A 122 10.43 -12.43 0.95
C ASN A 122 10.99 -11.86 -0.36
N TYR A 123 10.94 -10.53 -0.58
CA TYR A 123 11.44 -9.95 -1.82
C TYR A 123 12.26 -8.68 -1.57
N SER A 124 13.55 -8.74 -1.89
CA SER A 124 14.51 -7.62 -1.90
C SER A 124 14.14 -6.47 -2.87
N ILE A 125 12.97 -6.54 -3.50
CA ILE A 125 12.52 -5.67 -4.61
C ILE A 125 12.00 -4.31 -4.14
N PHE A 126 11.71 -4.13 -2.84
CA PHE A 126 11.09 -2.89 -2.33
C PHE A 126 12.06 -1.77 -1.93
N ARG A 127 13.38 -1.93 -2.13
CA ARG A 127 14.36 -0.88 -1.81
C ARG A 127 14.15 0.42 -2.62
N ASN A 128 13.39 0.36 -3.72
CA ASN A 128 13.10 1.50 -4.60
C ASN A 128 11.71 2.14 -4.39
N PHE A 129 10.92 1.70 -3.40
CA PHE A 129 9.57 2.26 -3.21
C PHE A 129 9.53 3.56 -2.40
N LEU A 130 10.69 4.07 -1.97
CA LEU A 130 10.81 5.36 -1.25
C LEU A 130 10.87 6.59 -2.18
N TYR A 131 10.73 6.42 -3.50
CA TYR A 131 10.85 7.50 -4.50
C TYR A 131 9.53 7.79 -5.25
N PHE A 132 8.39 7.72 -4.57
CA PHE A 132 7.12 8.32 -5.03
C PHE A 132 6.32 8.91 -3.86
#